data_AF-A0A813DJC4-F1
#
_entry.id   AF-A0A813DJC4-F1
#
_cell.length_a   1.000
_cell.length_b   1.000
_cell.length_c   1.000
_cell.angle_alpha   90.00
_cell.angle_beta   90.00
_cell.angle_gamma   90.00
#
_symmetry.space_group_name_H-M   'P 1'
#
loop_
_entity.id
_entity.type
_entity.pdbx_description
1 polymer ?
#
loop_
_entity_poly.entity_id
_entity_poly.type
_entity_poly.pdbx_seq_one_letter_code
_entity_poly.pdbx_strand_id
1 'polypeptide(L)'
;MDEIEEIMMKYDADQSGCFSVAEVKAIINDLENHRKQAKHLFRALLLTIVVALIVLGTLFAMMFASNQAAKENHTEGGTMVDLDGEAVKVDVVESLSGLFDLPRIDTNTLAYMNFLTFIIDMRSDPKIKSELEASMKIGGAMRAPDDSDKVLMITTSGYRITIDAASETGTIEMGNGTFPISDKSFYRRLQDDLAEEDSWKKCDKSSAFCFPKTPPKGWNKRKHQERELRGRGPPGQLSASGSFAMGANRAGSD
;
A
#
# COMPACT_ATOMS: atom_id res chain seq x y z
N MET A 1 -68.25 -7.16 -11.00
CA MET A 1 -68.14 -7.61 -12.39
C MET A 1 -66.85 -8.38 -12.48
N ASP A 2 -66.94 -9.64 -12.89
CA ASP A 2 -65.78 -10.51 -13.06
C ASP A 2 -65.05 -10.19 -14.37
N GLU A 3 -63.74 -10.44 -14.43
CA GLU A 3 -62.90 -10.24 -15.63
C GLU A 3 -63.46 -10.97 -16.87
N ILE A 4 -64.10 -12.12 -16.65
CA ILE A 4 -64.73 -12.91 -17.71
C ILE A 4 -65.98 -12.19 -18.24
N GLU A 5 -66.77 -11.55 -17.39
CA GLU A 5 -67.95 -10.78 -17.81
C GLU A 5 -67.55 -9.55 -18.63
N GLU A 6 -66.44 -8.89 -18.29
CA GLU A 6 -65.92 -7.75 -19.04
C GLU A 6 -65.45 -8.15 -20.45
N ILE A 7 -64.78 -9.30 -20.57
CA ILE A 7 -64.39 -9.86 -21.87
C ILE A 7 -65.63 -10.27 -22.67
N MET A 8 -66.63 -10.88 -22.03
CA MET A 8 -67.88 -11.28 -22.68
C MET A 8 -68.64 -10.06 -23.22
N MET A 9 -68.74 -8.96 -22.46
CA MET A 9 -69.35 -7.71 -22.91
C MET A 9 -68.58 -7.01 -24.04
N LYS A 10 -67.26 -7.16 -24.10
CA LYS A 10 -66.45 -6.58 -25.18
C LYS A 10 -66.76 -7.21 -26.55
N TYR A 11 -67.15 -8.48 -26.56
CA TYR A 11 -67.39 -9.25 -27.78
C TYR A 11 -68.87 -9.43 -28.14
N ASP A 12 -69.80 -9.08 -27.24
CA ASP A 12 -71.25 -9.02 -27.47
C ASP A 12 -71.64 -7.63 -28.01
N ALA A 13 -71.62 -7.47 -29.34
CA ALA A 13 -71.77 -6.18 -29.99
C ALA A 13 -73.22 -5.66 -29.97
N ASP A 14 -74.20 -6.56 -29.84
CA ASP A 14 -75.62 -6.24 -29.82
C ASP A 14 -76.23 -6.27 -28.40
N GLN A 15 -75.45 -6.65 -27.38
CA GLN A 15 -75.88 -6.78 -25.97
C GLN A 15 -77.08 -7.71 -25.80
N SER A 16 -77.23 -8.69 -26.71
CA SER A 16 -78.35 -9.62 -26.69
C SER A 16 -78.20 -10.71 -25.64
N GLY A 17 -77.00 -10.88 -25.08
CA GLY A 17 -76.67 -11.99 -24.19
C GLY A 17 -76.56 -13.34 -24.91
N CYS A 18 -76.59 -13.36 -26.25
CA CYS A 18 -76.44 -14.54 -27.08
C CYS A 18 -75.34 -14.32 -28.12
N PHE A 19 -74.28 -15.14 -28.11
CA PHE A 19 -73.18 -14.98 -29.06
C PHE A 19 -73.54 -15.47 -30.46
N SER A 20 -73.40 -14.59 -31.45
CA SER A 20 -73.46 -14.96 -32.86
C SER A 20 -72.20 -15.71 -33.30
N VAL A 21 -72.31 -16.50 -34.37
CA VAL A 21 -71.17 -17.24 -34.94
C VAL A 21 -70.02 -16.30 -35.35
N ALA A 22 -70.34 -15.06 -35.74
CA ALA A 22 -69.35 -14.05 -36.11
C ALA A 22 -68.53 -13.57 -34.89
N GLU A 23 -69.19 -13.34 -33.75
CA GLU A 23 -68.54 -12.89 -32.50
C GLU A 23 -67.68 -13.99 -31.89
N VAL A 24 -68.16 -15.24 -31.89
CA VAL A 24 -67.35 -16.39 -31.46
C VAL A 24 -66.10 -16.54 -32.33
N LYS A 25 -66.21 -16.32 -33.63
CA LYS A 25 -65.06 -16.37 -34.55
C LYS A 25 -64.06 -15.24 -34.28
N ALA A 26 -64.52 -14.05 -33.91
CA ALA A 26 -63.66 -12.94 -33.51
C ALA A 26 -62.89 -13.26 -32.22
N ILE A 27 -63.57 -13.83 -31.21
CA ILE A 27 -62.95 -14.29 -29.96
C ILE A 27 -61.85 -15.32 -30.24
N ILE A 28 -62.13 -16.33 -31.06
CA ILE A 28 -61.16 -17.38 -31.40
C ILE A 28 -59.93 -16.79 -32.10
N ASN A 29 -60.14 -15.88 -33.05
CA ASN A 29 -59.04 -15.25 -33.79
C ASN A 29 -58.16 -14.37 -32.87
N ASP A 30 -58.79 -13.66 -31.92
CA ASP A 30 -58.07 -12.86 -30.93
C ASP A 30 -57.26 -13.75 -29.97
N LEU A 31 -57.84 -14.86 -29.50
CA LEU A 31 -57.16 -15.86 -28.67
C LEU A 31 -55.95 -16.50 -29.38
N GLU A 32 -56.08 -16.76 -30.69
CA GLU A 32 -54.96 -17.24 -31.51
C GLU A 32 -53.86 -16.19 -31.68
N ASN A 33 -54.23 -14.93 -31.88
CA ASN A 33 -53.27 -13.83 -32.00
C ASN A 33 -52.52 -13.58 -30.68
N HIS A 34 -53.23 -13.61 -29.55
CA HIS A 34 -52.60 -13.52 -28.23
C HIS A 34 -51.67 -14.71 -27.95
N ARG A 35 -52.03 -15.93 -28.35
CA ARG A 35 -51.11 -17.09 -28.28
C ARG A 35 -49.86 -16.91 -29.13
N LYS A 36 -49.98 -16.35 -30.34
CA LYS A 36 -48.83 -16.07 -31.22
C LYS A 36 -47.93 -14.99 -30.60
N GLN A 37 -48.51 -13.90 -30.11
CA GLN A 37 -47.77 -12.82 -29.44
C GLN A 37 -47.08 -13.32 -28.17
N ALA A 38 -47.75 -14.13 -27.35
CA ALA A 38 -47.13 -14.73 -26.16
C ALA A 38 -45.92 -15.61 -26.52
N LYS A 39 -46.00 -16.39 -27.60
CA LYS A 39 -44.84 -17.17 -28.10
C LYS A 39 -43.70 -16.28 -28.59
N HIS A 40 -44.00 -15.18 -29.27
CA HIS A 40 -42.99 -14.21 -29.71
C HIS A 40 -42.33 -13.50 -28.52
N LEU A 41 -43.11 -13.10 -27.52
CA LEU A 41 -42.60 -12.49 -26.28
C LEU A 41 -41.71 -13.46 -25.51
N PHE A 42 -42.11 -14.73 -25.38
CA PHE A 42 -41.29 -15.75 -24.72
C PHE A 42 -39.97 -15.99 -25.48
N ARG A 43 -40.01 -16.03 -26.82
CA ARG A 43 -38.80 -16.18 -27.64
C ARG A 43 -37.88 -14.96 -27.54
N ALA A 44 -38.44 -13.75 -27.50
CA ALA A 44 -37.70 -12.51 -27.30
C ALA A 44 -37.05 -12.47 -25.91
N LEU A 45 -37.79 -12.81 -24.86
CA LEU A 45 -37.26 -12.91 -23.48
C LEU A 45 -36.09 -13.89 -23.42
N LEU A 46 -36.24 -15.08 -23.99
CA LEU A 46 -35.18 -16.10 -23.98
C LEU A 46 -33.92 -15.61 -24.72
N LEU A 47 -34.09 -14.93 -25.85
CA LEU A 47 -32.99 -14.32 -26.59
C LEU A 47 -32.28 -13.24 -25.75
N THR A 48 -33.03 -12.38 -25.05
CA THR A 48 -32.41 -11.36 -24.19
C THR A 48 -31.61 -11.95 -23.03
N ILE A 49 -32.09 -13.05 -22.43
CA ILE A 49 -31.37 -13.76 -21.38
C ILE A 49 -30.05 -14.35 -21.92
N VAL A 50 -30.08 -14.95 -23.11
CA VAL A 50 -28.88 -15.49 -23.75
C VAL A 50 -27.86 -14.39 -24.04
N VAL A 51 -28.30 -13.25 -24.56
CA VAL A 51 -27.42 -12.09 -24.80
C VAL A 51 -26.83 -11.57 -23.49
N ALA A 52 -27.62 -11.46 -22.42
CA ALA A 52 -27.13 -11.03 -21.11
C ALA A 52 -26.06 -11.99 -20.54
N LEU A 53 -26.24 -13.31 -20.72
CA LEU A 53 -25.25 -14.31 -20.30
C LEU A 53 -23.94 -14.20 -21.09
N ILE A 54 -24.01 -13.90 -22.39
CA ILE A 54 -22.82 -13.66 -23.22
C ILE A 54 -22.03 -12.46 -22.69
N VAL A 55 -22.72 -11.34 -22.39
CA VAL A 55 -22.08 -10.13 -21.85
C VAL A 55 -21.47 -10.39 -20.47
N LEU A 56 -22.14 -11.13 -19.60
CA LEU A 56 -21.56 -11.51 -18.31
C LEU A 56 -20.32 -12.40 -18.49
N GLY A 57 -20.38 -13.36 -19.43
CA GLY A 57 -19.25 -14.23 -19.76
C GLY A 57 -18.03 -13.45 -20.25
N THR A 58 -18.20 -12.45 -21.09
CA THR A 58 -17.08 -11.62 -21.59
C THR A 58 -16.46 -10.76 -20.50
N LEU A 59 -17.26 -10.21 -19.58
CA LEU A 59 -16.75 -9.45 -18.43
C LEU A 59 -15.91 -10.34 -17.50
N PHE A 60 -16.38 -11.57 -17.21
CA PHE A 60 -15.61 -12.53 -16.42
C PHE A 60 -14.30 -12.90 -17.12
N ALA A 61 -14.33 -13.20 -18.42
CA ALA A 61 -13.13 -13.52 -19.19
C ALA A 61 -12.12 -12.38 -19.16
N MET A 62 -12.57 -11.13 -19.32
CA MET A 62 -11.72 -9.94 -19.25
C MET A 62 -11.07 -9.79 -17.88
N MET A 63 -11.83 -9.99 -16.79
CA MET A 63 -11.28 -9.88 -15.44
C MET A 63 -10.23 -10.96 -15.14
N PHE A 64 -10.43 -12.18 -15.63
CA PHE A 64 -9.40 -13.24 -15.54
C PHE A 64 -8.15 -12.93 -16.34
N ALA A 65 -8.29 -12.34 -17.54
CA ALA A 65 -7.15 -11.93 -18.35
C ALA A 65 -6.36 -10.80 -17.69
N SER A 66 -7.05 -9.76 -17.20
CA SER A 66 -6.43 -8.65 -16.48
C SER A 66 -5.73 -9.10 -15.19
N ASN A 67 -6.34 -10.02 -14.44
CA ASN A 67 -5.73 -10.52 -13.21
C ASN A 67 -4.51 -11.42 -13.46
N GLN A 68 -4.46 -12.14 -14.58
CA GLN A 68 -3.27 -12.88 -14.98
C GLN A 68 -2.15 -11.93 -15.43
N ALA A 69 -2.48 -10.94 -16.27
CA ALA A 69 -1.54 -9.90 -16.67
C ALA A 69 -0.97 -9.13 -15.47
N ALA A 70 -1.78 -8.89 -14.42
CA ALA A 70 -1.32 -8.21 -13.21
C ALA A 70 -0.51 -9.08 -12.25
N LYS A 71 -0.57 -10.42 -12.36
CA LYS A 71 0.15 -11.35 -11.48
C LYS A 71 1.52 -11.77 -12.02
N GLU A 72 1.76 -11.63 -13.31
CA GLU A 72 3.06 -11.90 -13.90
C GLU A 72 3.92 -10.64 -13.85
N ASN A 73 4.40 -10.36 -12.63
CA ASN A 73 5.53 -9.47 -12.47
C ASN A 73 6.72 -10.17 -13.14
N HIS A 74 7.04 -9.78 -14.36
CA HIS A 74 8.15 -10.37 -15.10
C HIS A 74 9.42 -10.02 -14.33
N THR A 75 10.05 -11.05 -13.75
CA THR A 75 11.36 -10.92 -13.13
C THR A 75 12.34 -11.74 -13.94
N GLU A 76 13.07 -11.09 -14.83
CA GLU A 76 14.23 -11.70 -15.49
C GLU A 76 15.49 -11.35 -14.68
N GLY A 77 16.27 -12.37 -14.31
CA GLY A 77 17.54 -12.16 -13.59
C GLY A 77 17.42 -11.52 -12.20
N GLY A 78 16.24 -11.54 -11.57
CA GLY A 78 16.00 -10.92 -10.26
C GLY A 78 15.67 -9.42 -10.30
N THR A 79 15.50 -8.84 -11.48
CA THR A 79 15.06 -7.45 -11.68
C THR A 79 13.64 -7.44 -12.24
N MET A 80 12.80 -6.53 -11.76
CA MET A 80 11.44 -6.33 -12.29
C MET A 80 11.54 -5.67 -13.66
N VAL A 81 10.99 -6.29 -14.69
CA VAL A 81 10.98 -5.77 -16.06
C VAL A 81 9.54 -5.46 -16.51
N ASP A 82 9.42 -4.51 -17.43
CA ASP A 82 8.16 -4.13 -18.07
C ASP A 82 7.77 -5.19 -19.10
N LEU A 83 6.58 -5.06 -19.69
CA LEU A 83 6.09 -5.89 -20.78
C LEU A 83 7.01 -5.87 -22.02
N ASP A 84 7.84 -4.84 -22.16
CA ASP A 84 8.83 -4.69 -23.22
C ASP A 84 10.22 -5.28 -22.84
N GLY A 85 10.35 -5.89 -21.65
CA GLY A 85 11.61 -6.44 -21.14
C GLY A 85 12.59 -5.41 -20.59
N GLU A 86 12.22 -4.14 -20.60
CA GLU A 86 13.00 -3.04 -20.03
C GLU A 86 12.88 -3.02 -18.50
N ALA A 87 13.98 -2.75 -17.79
CA ALA A 87 13.97 -2.74 -16.33
C ALA A 87 13.03 -1.63 -15.80
N VAL A 88 11.98 -2.03 -15.08
CA VAL A 88 11.09 -1.09 -14.38
C VAL A 88 11.84 -0.61 -13.15
N LYS A 89 12.37 0.60 -13.26
CA LYS A 89 12.93 1.32 -12.12
C LYS A 89 11.78 1.71 -11.19
N VAL A 90 11.47 0.84 -10.23
CA VAL A 90 10.65 1.22 -9.07
C VAL A 90 11.38 2.34 -8.35
N ASP A 91 10.85 3.55 -8.48
CA ASP A 91 11.37 4.74 -7.85
C ASP A 91 11.06 4.68 -6.35
N VAL A 92 11.78 3.80 -5.64
CA VAL A 92 11.99 4.02 -4.20
C VAL A 92 13.09 5.06 -4.12
N VAL A 93 12.74 6.34 -4.30
CA VAL A 93 13.64 7.44 -3.93
C VAL A 93 13.61 7.58 -2.41
N GLU A 94 14.00 6.52 -1.71
CA GLU A 94 14.80 6.71 -0.51
C GLU A 94 16.19 7.03 -1.05
N SER A 95 16.46 8.32 -1.28
CA SER A 95 17.82 8.76 -1.59
C SER A 95 18.68 8.44 -0.37
N LEU A 96 19.29 7.25 -0.38
CA LEU A 96 20.25 6.78 0.61
C LEU A 96 21.57 7.55 0.45
N SER A 97 21.52 8.86 0.66
CA SER A 97 22.71 9.66 0.88
C SER A 97 23.07 9.55 2.35
N GLY A 98 24.35 9.41 2.67
CA GLY A 98 24.79 9.55 4.06
C GLY A 98 24.38 10.93 4.59
N LEU A 99 24.22 11.07 5.90
CA LEU A 99 23.78 12.34 6.51
C LEU A 99 24.63 13.53 6.05
N PHE A 100 25.93 13.30 5.82
CA PHE A 100 26.90 14.31 5.41
C PHE A 100 26.99 14.56 3.90
N ASP A 101 26.26 13.80 3.08
CA ASP A 101 26.14 14.09 1.65
C ASP A 101 25.01 15.07 1.34
N LEU A 102 24.14 15.37 2.31
CA LEU A 102 23.01 16.29 2.13
C LEU A 102 23.41 17.67 1.59
N PRO A 103 24.55 18.30 1.98
CA PRO A 103 24.97 19.58 1.40
C PRO A 103 25.22 19.54 -0.12
N ARG A 104 25.60 18.36 -0.65
CA ARG A 104 25.87 18.15 -2.09
C ARG A 104 24.59 18.02 -2.91
N ILE A 105 23.45 17.83 -2.26
CA ILE A 105 22.15 17.71 -2.92
C ILE A 105 21.63 19.12 -3.31
N ASP A 106 20.96 19.21 -4.46
CA ASP A 106 20.35 20.47 -4.87
C ASP A 106 19.25 20.92 -3.90
N THR A 107 19.14 22.24 -3.70
CA THR A 107 18.17 22.82 -2.75
C THR A 107 16.73 22.51 -3.15
N ASN A 108 16.42 22.38 -4.46
CA ASN A 108 15.08 21.99 -4.89
C ASN A 108 14.75 20.55 -4.48
N THR A 109 15.72 19.65 -4.55
CA THR A 109 15.55 18.26 -4.10
C THR A 109 15.41 18.19 -2.59
N LEU A 110 16.20 18.97 -1.84
CA LEU A 110 16.07 19.06 -0.37
C LEU A 110 14.72 19.62 0.08
N ALA A 111 14.06 20.46 -0.73
CA ALA A 111 12.72 20.98 -0.42
C ALA A 111 11.63 19.88 -0.41
N TYR A 112 11.87 18.75 -1.07
CA TYR A 112 10.96 17.60 -1.06
C TYR A 112 11.23 16.62 0.10
N MET A 113 12.28 16.85 0.90
CA MET A 113 12.60 15.99 2.05
C MET A 113 11.58 16.19 3.17
N ASN A 114 10.85 15.12 3.51
CA ASN A 114 9.81 15.18 4.54
C ASN A 114 10.36 14.95 5.95
N PHE A 115 11.23 13.95 6.12
CA PHE A 115 11.75 13.53 7.41
C PHE A 115 13.26 13.33 7.35
N LEU A 116 13.93 13.65 8.45
CA LEU A 116 15.34 13.36 8.66
C LEU A 116 15.51 12.61 9.98
N THR A 117 16.19 11.47 9.94
CA THR A 117 16.41 10.61 11.11
C THR A 117 17.90 10.53 11.42
N PHE A 118 18.29 10.84 12.65
CA PHE A 118 19.69 10.91 13.09
C PHE A 118 19.82 10.68 14.60
N ILE A 119 21.04 10.46 15.07
CA ILE A 119 21.34 10.34 16.49
C ILE A 119 21.85 11.67 17.04
N ILE A 120 21.23 12.16 18.10
CA ILE A 120 21.64 13.36 18.83
C ILE A 120 22.39 12.93 20.09
N ASP A 121 23.59 13.47 20.31
CA ASP A 121 24.29 13.31 21.58
C ASP A 121 23.82 14.37 22.58
N MET A 122 22.93 13.96 23.50
CA MET A 122 22.42 14.81 24.58
C MET A 122 23.05 14.49 25.93
N ARG A 123 24.27 13.94 25.97
CA ARG A 123 24.99 13.67 27.23
C ARG A 123 25.26 14.93 28.04
N SER A 124 25.36 16.08 27.37
CA SER A 124 25.50 17.40 28.00
C SER A 124 24.20 17.91 28.63
N ASP A 125 23.03 17.38 28.26
CA ASP A 125 21.76 17.79 28.84
C ASP A 125 21.56 17.17 30.23
N PRO A 126 21.26 17.96 31.28
CA PRO A 126 21.14 17.46 32.65
C PRO A 126 19.97 16.49 32.85
N LYS A 127 18.97 16.47 31.97
CA LYS A 127 17.77 15.62 32.07
C LYS A 127 17.92 14.29 31.34
N ILE A 128 18.55 14.28 30.18
CA ILE A 128 18.59 13.11 29.29
C ILE A 128 19.87 12.30 29.49
N LYS A 129 21.04 12.95 29.53
CA LYS A 129 22.37 12.32 29.74
C LYS A 129 22.66 11.10 28.85
N SER A 130 22.07 11.02 27.65
CA SER A 130 22.17 9.88 26.74
C SER A 130 22.14 10.31 25.27
N GLU A 131 22.50 9.38 24.38
CA GLU A 131 22.30 9.53 22.93
C GLU A 131 20.87 9.12 22.58
N LEU A 132 20.20 9.89 21.72
CA LEU A 132 18.82 9.64 21.31
C LEU A 132 18.72 9.57 19.77
N GLU A 133 17.98 8.59 19.26
CA GLU A 133 17.55 8.57 17.87
C GLU A 133 16.32 9.48 17.72
N ALA A 134 16.42 10.49 16.86
CA ALA A 134 15.36 11.44 16.59
C ALA A 134 14.99 11.39 15.11
N SER A 135 13.69 11.39 14.83
CA SER A 135 13.15 11.58 13.49
C SER A 135 12.32 12.86 13.48
N MET A 136 12.70 13.81 12.62
CA MET A 136 12.14 15.16 12.63
C MET A 136 11.60 15.54 11.26
N LYS A 137 10.46 16.22 11.24
CA LYS A 137 9.88 16.76 10.00
C LYS A 137 10.62 18.04 9.61
N ILE A 138 11.08 18.09 8.36
CA ILE A 138 11.80 19.25 7.81
C ILE A 138 10.77 20.21 7.20
N GLY A 139 10.86 21.48 7.61
CA GLY A 139 10.04 22.58 7.09
C GLY A 139 10.72 23.37 5.99
N GLY A 140 12.05 23.32 5.91
CA GLY A 140 12.81 23.93 4.83
C GLY A 140 14.30 23.64 4.91
N ALA A 141 14.98 23.77 3.77
CA ALA A 141 16.42 23.68 3.65
C ALA A 141 16.96 24.95 2.97
N MET A 142 18.10 25.43 3.44
CA MET A 142 18.74 26.65 2.98
C MET A 142 20.23 26.38 2.83
N ARG A 143 20.82 26.99 1.80
CA ARG A 143 22.26 26.95 1.55
C ARG A 143 22.76 28.37 1.37
N ALA A 144 23.92 28.67 1.95
CA ALA A 144 24.57 29.95 1.69
C ALA A 144 25.14 29.94 0.26
N PRO A 145 25.03 31.03 -0.49
CA PRO A 145 25.51 31.08 -1.87
C PRO A 145 27.02 30.79 -1.99
N ASP A 146 27.79 31.10 -0.94
CA ASP A 146 29.24 30.96 -0.91
C ASP A 146 29.75 29.68 -0.19
N ASP A 147 28.84 28.83 0.31
CA ASP A 147 29.20 27.61 1.06
C ASP A 147 28.41 26.40 0.55
N SER A 148 29.03 25.62 -0.35
CA SER A 148 28.44 24.40 -0.92
C SER A 148 28.50 23.20 0.02
N ASP A 149 29.35 23.26 1.04
CA ASP A 149 29.60 22.16 1.95
C ASP A 149 28.71 22.21 3.18
N LYS A 150 27.92 23.28 3.35
CA LYS A 150 26.99 23.42 4.47
C LYS A 150 25.55 23.56 4.02
N VAL A 151 24.69 22.84 4.71
CA VAL A 151 23.23 23.01 4.60
C VAL A 151 22.65 23.32 5.97
N LEU A 152 21.78 24.32 6.00
CA LEU A 152 20.95 24.65 7.14
C LEU A 152 19.54 24.14 6.87
N MET A 153 19.01 23.32 7.76
CA MET A 153 17.64 22.85 7.71
C MET A 153 16.86 23.35 8.92
N ILE A 154 15.61 23.69 8.70
CA ILE A 154 14.71 24.15 9.75
C ILE A 154 13.61 23.10 9.88
N THR A 155 13.45 22.57 11.08
CA THR A 155 12.37 21.63 11.39
C THR A 155 11.04 22.38 11.54
N THR A 156 9.91 21.69 11.41
CA THR A 156 8.59 22.29 11.66
C THR A 156 8.40 22.76 13.10
N SER A 157 9.22 22.24 14.03
CA SER A 157 9.25 22.65 15.44
C SER A 157 10.12 23.88 15.69
N GLY A 158 10.78 24.43 14.66
CA GLY A 158 11.64 25.60 14.75
C GLY A 158 13.09 25.32 15.13
N TYR A 159 13.49 24.05 15.29
CA TYR A 159 14.91 23.70 15.53
C TYR A 159 15.72 23.82 14.25
N ARG A 160 16.98 24.21 14.41
CA ARG A 160 17.93 24.41 13.31
C ARG A 160 18.93 23.27 13.28
N ILE A 161 19.05 22.62 12.13
CA ILE A 161 19.99 21.54 11.89
C ILE A 161 21.03 22.07 10.91
N THR A 162 22.30 22.10 11.31
CA THR A 162 23.41 22.47 10.45
C THR A 162 24.23 21.23 10.17
N ILE A 163 24.46 20.93 8.90
CA ILE A 163 25.31 19.81 8.46
C ILE A 163 26.44 20.37 7.61
N ASP A 164 27.65 19.95 7.93
CA ASP A 164 28.88 20.31 7.25
C ASP A 164 29.52 19.04 6.66
N ALA A 165 29.58 18.98 5.34
CA ALA A 165 30.15 17.86 4.59
C ALA A 165 31.68 17.84 4.64
N ALA A 166 32.34 18.99 4.80
CA ALA A 166 33.80 19.08 4.80
C ALA A 166 34.40 18.54 6.10
N SER A 167 33.72 18.80 7.23
CA SER A 167 34.13 18.29 8.55
C SER A 167 33.44 16.98 8.94
N GLU A 168 32.46 16.51 8.16
CA GLU A 168 31.57 15.40 8.53
C GLU A 168 30.95 15.59 9.93
N THR A 169 30.55 16.83 10.22
CA THR A 169 29.91 17.17 11.50
C THR A 169 28.52 17.75 11.28
N GLY A 170 27.64 17.45 12.23
CA GLY A 170 26.27 17.95 12.25
C GLY A 170 25.93 18.46 13.64
N THR A 171 25.13 19.51 13.71
CA THR A 171 24.62 20.05 14.97
C THR A 171 23.15 20.39 14.86
N ILE A 172 22.43 20.24 15.97
CA ILE A 172 21.06 20.71 16.12
C ILE A 172 21.00 21.74 17.25
N GLU A 173 20.46 22.92 16.93
CA GLU A 173 20.12 23.94 17.91
C GLU A 173 18.68 23.71 18.37
N MET A 174 18.56 23.27 19.61
CA MET A 174 17.30 23.19 20.35
C MET A 174 17.30 24.34 21.36
N GLY A 175 16.14 24.85 21.78
CA GLY A 175 16.06 26.06 22.62
C GLY A 175 16.86 26.01 23.94
N ASN A 176 17.29 24.81 24.37
CA ASN A 176 18.12 24.54 25.55
C ASN A 176 19.63 24.38 25.24
N GLY A 177 20.07 24.40 23.98
CA GLY A 177 21.47 24.29 23.61
C GLY A 177 21.71 23.72 22.22
N THR A 178 22.99 23.70 21.83
CA THR A 178 23.46 23.07 20.60
C THR A 178 24.02 21.69 20.90
N PHE A 179 23.53 20.68 20.19
CA PHE A 179 23.91 19.29 20.40
C PHE A 179 24.50 18.70 19.11
N PRO A 180 25.57 17.90 19.19
CA PRO A 180 26.13 17.27 18.01
C PRO A 180 25.25 16.11 17.53
N ILE A 181 25.24 15.93 16.22
CA ILE A 181 24.50 14.89 15.50
C ILE A 181 25.51 13.86 14.97
N SER A 182 25.12 12.59 14.96
CA SER A 182 25.88 11.52 14.32
C SER A 182 25.00 10.63 13.43
N ASP A 183 25.60 10.10 12.38
CA ASP A 183 24.98 9.16 11.40
C ASP A 183 25.07 7.69 11.86
N LYS A 184 25.28 7.45 13.16
CA LYS A 184 25.49 6.10 13.70
C LYS A 184 24.23 5.22 13.68
N SER A 185 23.06 5.78 13.34
CA SER A 185 21.80 5.05 13.21
C SER A 185 21.89 3.93 12.16
N PHE A 186 22.67 4.16 11.09
CA PHE A 186 22.87 3.17 10.03
C PHE A 186 23.74 1.99 10.47
N TYR A 187 24.83 2.28 11.19
CA TYR A 187 25.75 1.24 11.67
C TYR A 187 25.13 0.29 12.68
N ARG A 188 24.16 0.74 13.49
CA ARG A 188 23.55 -0.14 14.51
C ARG A 188 22.70 -1.24 13.89
N ARG A 189 21.90 -0.93 12.86
CA ARG A 189 21.08 -1.93 12.16
C ARG A 189 21.94 -2.94 11.40
N LEU A 190 22.93 -2.45 10.65
CA LEU A 190 23.85 -3.34 9.94
C LEU A 190 24.76 -4.14 10.88
N GLN A 191 25.22 -3.57 11.99
CA GLN A 191 26.03 -4.32 12.96
C GLN A 191 25.21 -5.34 13.74
N ASP A 192 23.94 -5.10 14.06
CA ASP A 192 23.11 -6.13 14.69
C ASP A 192 22.90 -7.31 13.71
N ASP A 193 22.63 -7.02 12.43
CA ASP A 193 22.51 -8.06 11.39
C ASP A 193 23.84 -8.80 11.14
N LEU A 194 24.96 -8.08 11.07
CA LEU A 194 26.29 -8.67 10.87
C LEU A 194 26.82 -9.40 12.12
N ALA A 195 26.53 -8.92 13.32
CA ALA A 195 26.91 -9.57 14.58
C ALA A 195 26.08 -10.84 14.82
N GLU A 196 24.80 -10.84 14.42
CA GLU A 196 24.00 -12.06 14.38
C GLU A 196 24.56 -13.05 13.36
N GLU A 197 25.01 -12.58 12.19
CA GLU A 197 25.64 -13.43 11.17
C GLU A 197 27.01 -14.00 11.59
N ASP A 198 27.86 -13.19 12.24
CA ASP A 198 29.21 -13.57 12.65
C ASP A 198 29.24 -14.47 13.89
N SER A 199 28.23 -14.40 14.77
CA SER A 199 28.14 -15.31 15.93
C SER A 199 27.98 -16.79 15.52
N TRP A 200 27.65 -17.05 14.25
CA TRP A 200 27.41 -18.38 13.68
C TRP A 200 28.55 -18.84 12.78
N LYS A 201 29.54 -17.99 12.49
CA LYS A 201 30.74 -18.39 11.74
C LYS A 201 31.81 -18.86 12.72
N LYS A 202 32.29 -20.10 12.56
CA LYS A 202 33.48 -20.57 13.30
C LYS A 202 34.64 -20.48 12.33
N CYS A 203 35.43 -19.42 12.43
CA CYS A 203 36.65 -19.28 11.64
C CYS A 203 37.77 -20.03 12.36
N ASP A 204 38.45 -20.92 11.65
CA ASP A 204 39.68 -21.55 12.13
C ASP A 204 40.82 -20.53 11.99
N LYS A 205 41.62 -20.33 13.04
CA LYS A 205 42.70 -19.33 13.05
C LYS A 205 43.81 -19.66 12.05
N SER A 206 43.83 -20.88 11.51
CA SER A 206 44.85 -21.37 10.57
C SER A 206 44.44 -21.31 9.10
N SER A 207 43.18 -21.00 8.78
CA SER A 207 42.71 -20.92 7.40
C SER A 207 41.80 -19.71 7.19
N ALA A 208 41.89 -19.08 6.01
CA ALA A 208 41.03 -17.95 5.63
C ALA A 208 39.56 -18.35 5.35
N PHE A 209 39.19 -19.60 5.64
CA PHE A 209 37.86 -20.14 5.40
C PHE A 209 37.04 -20.19 6.69
N CYS A 210 35.92 -19.48 6.70
CA CYS A 210 34.92 -19.56 7.76
C CYS A 210 33.80 -20.49 7.31
N PHE A 211 33.53 -21.55 8.10
CA PHE A 211 32.39 -22.43 7.85
C PHE A 211 31.18 -21.94 8.66
N PRO A 212 29.97 -21.87 8.07
CA PRO A 212 28.76 -21.58 8.82
C PRO A 212 28.50 -22.74 9.79
N LYS A 213 28.32 -22.43 11.08
CA LYS A 213 27.77 -23.41 12.04
C LYS A 213 26.38 -23.79 11.56
N THR A 214 26.00 -25.05 11.80
CA THR A 214 24.61 -25.47 11.60
C THR A 214 23.67 -24.53 12.36
N PRO A 215 22.59 -24.03 11.74
CA PRO A 215 21.64 -23.19 12.43
C PRO A 215 21.07 -23.94 13.66
N PRO A 216 20.86 -23.28 14.81
CA PRO A 216 20.29 -23.88 15.99
C PRO A 216 18.90 -24.42 15.64
N LYS A 217 18.59 -25.58 16.23
CA LYS A 217 17.30 -26.25 16.06
C LYS A 217 16.17 -25.28 16.41
N GLY A 218 15.45 -24.81 15.39
CA GLY A 218 14.32 -23.88 15.56
C GLY A 218 14.36 -22.62 14.68
N TRP A 219 15.48 -22.31 14.02
CA TRP A 219 15.59 -21.12 13.15
C TRP A 219 14.52 -21.07 12.05
N ASN A 220 14.25 -22.23 11.41
CA ASN A 220 13.20 -22.34 10.40
C ASN A 220 11.78 -22.09 10.97
N LYS A 221 11.54 -22.39 12.25
CA LYS A 221 10.24 -22.14 12.90
C LYS A 221 10.03 -20.65 13.16
N ARG A 222 11.06 -19.91 13.59
CA ARG A 222 11.00 -18.45 13.78
C ARG A 222 10.77 -17.73 12.46
N LYS A 223 11.50 -18.06 11.39
CA LYS A 223 11.29 -17.45 10.06
C LYS A 223 9.90 -17.74 9.50
N HIS A 224 9.34 -18.94 9.74
CA HIS A 224 7.97 -19.24 9.37
C HIS A 224 6.97 -18.39 10.17
N GLN A 225 7.16 -18.25 11.47
CA GLN A 225 6.27 -17.48 12.35
C GLN A 225 6.33 -15.97 12.05
N GLU A 226 7.50 -15.42 11.72
CA GLU A 226 7.64 -14.03 11.25
C GLU A 226 7.02 -13.80 9.87
N ARG A 227 7.14 -14.76 8.95
CA ARG A 227 6.43 -14.70 7.65
C ARG A 227 4.91 -14.75 7.82
N GLU A 228 4.41 -15.57 8.75
CA GLU A 228 2.97 -15.61 9.06
C GLU A 228 2.47 -14.31 9.70
N LEU A 229 3.26 -13.68 10.57
CA LEU A 229 2.92 -12.38 11.17
C LEU A 229 2.96 -11.25 10.15
N ARG A 230 3.88 -11.28 9.18
CA ARG A 230 3.94 -10.31 8.07
C ARG A 230 2.83 -10.52 7.03
N GLY A 231 2.35 -11.75 6.86
CA GLY A 231 1.32 -12.10 5.87
C GLY A 231 -0.13 -11.85 6.31
N ARG A 232 -0.39 -11.51 7.58
CA ARG A 232 -1.76 -11.30 8.11
C ARG A 232 -2.15 -9.83 8.31
N GLY A 233 -1.28 -8.88 7.99
CA GLY A 233 -1.65 -7.46 7.95
C GLY A 233 -2.37 -7.10 6.64
N PRO A 234 -3.38 -6.21 6.64
CA PRO A 234 -3.88 -5.63 5.40
C PRO A 234 -2.72 -4.95 4.65
N PRO A 235 -2.63 -5.09 3.31
CA PRO A 235 -1.55 -4.49 2.55
C PRO A 235 -1.56 -2.97 2.76
N GLY A 236 -0.50 -2.44 3.38
CA GLY A 236 -0.33 -1.00 3.62
C GLY A 236 -0.06 -0.55 5.06
N GLN A 237 0.00 -1.45 6.05
CA GLN A 237 0.45 -1.07 7.40
C GLN A 237 1.74 -1.79 7.81
N LEU A 238 2.82 -1.02 7.96
CA LEU A 238 4.02 -1.42 8.69
C LEU A 238 3.62 -1.58 10.17
N SER A 239 3.54 -2.83 10.63
CA SER A 239 3.33 -3.14 12.04
C SER A 239 4.62 -2.85 12.82
N ALA A 240 4.71 -1.66 13.41
CA ALA A 240 5.68 -1.35 14.44
C ALA A 240 5.26 -2.08 15.73
N SER A 241 5.81 -3.28 15.98
CA SER A 241 5.62 -3.94 17.28
C SER A 241 6.51 -3.27 18.33
N GLY A 242 6.11 -2.09 18.78
CA GLY A 242 6.61 -1.48 20.00
C GLY A 242 5.55 -1.65 21.09
N SER A 243 5.85 -2.45 22.11
CA SER A 243 5.01 -2.53 23.30
C SER A 243 5.08 -1.21 24.07
N PHE A 244 4.10 -0.32 23.89
CA PHE A 244 3.95 0.86 24.72
C PHE A 244 3.12 0.51 25.96
N ALA A 245 3.76 0.47 27.13
CA ALA A 245 3.04 0.50 28.40
C ALA A 245 2.59 1.95 28.65
N MET A 246 1.28 2.19 28.54
CA MET A 246 0.67 3.48 28.82
C MET A 246 0.46 3.61 30.34
N GLY A 247 1.36 4.32 31.02
CA GLY A 247 1.19 4.69 32.42
C GLY A 247 0.15 5.80 32.55
N ALA A 248 -1.02 5.49 33.10
CA ALA A 248 -2.03 6.48 33.44
C ALA A 248 -1.59 7.28 34.68
N ASN A 249 -1.20 8.53 34.49
CA ASN A 249 -1.08 9.48 35.60
C ASN A 249 -2.48 9.87 36.06
N ARG A 250 -2.86 9.39 37.24
CA ARG A 250 -4.05 9.82 37.95
C ARG A 250 -3.74 11.16 38.61
N ALA A 251 -4.35 12.22 38.10
CA ALA A 251 -4.46 13.48 38.80
C ALA A 251 -5.22 13.23 40.12
N GLY A 252 -4.55 13.51 41.24
CA GLY A 252 -5.14 13.57 42.56
C GLY A 252 -4.73 14.89 43.18
N SER A 253 -5.71 15.77 43.30
CA SER A 253 -5.74 16.96 44.13
C SER A 253 -5.46 16.61 45.59
N ASP A 254 -4.51 17.32 46.21
CA ASP A 254 -4.69 18.17 47.40
C ASP A 254 -3.43 19.01 47.63
#